data_AF-A0A967XXW6-F1
#
_entry.id   AF-A0A967XXW6-F1
#
_cell.length_a   1.000
_cell.length_b   1.000
_cell.length_c   1.000
_cell.angle_alpha   90.00
_cell.angle_beta   90.00
_cell.angle_gamma   90.00
#
_symmetry.space_group_name_H-M   'P 1'
#
loop_
_entity.id
_entity.type
_entity.pdbx_description
1 polymer ?
#
loop_
_entity_poly.entity_id
_entity_poly.type
_entity_poly.pdbx_seq_one_letter_code
_entity_poly.pdbx_strand_id
1 'polypeptide(L)'
;VSQIPALLISTAAGIIVSRAASEGNLSKELTGQLLGNPKTMGIGAVFVFFLGLMPGLPFTPFALVSGFFLFMAYKNLISEEEDRVEAEAEETKALEAK
;
A
#
# COMPACT_ATOMS: atom_id res chain seq x y z
N VAL A 1 25.65 -13.78 0.10
CA VAL A 1 24.29 -14.03 0.66
C VAL A 1 23.93 -13.07 1.82
N SER A 2 24.39 -11.81 1.77
CA SER A 2 24.04 -10.78 2.77
C SER A 2 23.41 -9.53 2.16
N GLN A 3 23.21 -9.47 0.84
CA GLN A 3 22.67 -8.28 0.18
C GLN A 3 21.23 -7.97 0.60
N ILE A 4 20.37 -8.99 0.74
CA ILE A 4 18.98 -8.80 1.18
C ILE A 4 18.95 -8.25 2.61
N PRO A 5 19.63 -8.85 3.62
CA PRO A 5 19.72 -8.26 4.95
C PRO A 5 20.30 -6.84 4.98
N ALA A 6 21.35 -6.57 4.20
CA ALA A 6 21.99 -5.25 4.17
C ALA A 6 21.07 -4.15 3.61
N LEU A 7 20.33 -4.44 2.54
CA LEU A 7 19.34 -3.53 1.98
C LEU A 7 18.22 -3.22 2.98
N LEU A 8 17.71 -4.23 3.69
CA LEU A 8 16.66 -4.03 4.70
C LEU A 8 17.13 -3.10 5.83
N ILE A 9 18.35 -3.30 6.34
CA ILE A 9 18.92 -2.44 7.39
C ILE A 9 19.11 -1.00 6.88
N SER A 10 19.63 -0.83 5.65
CA SER A 10 19.86 0.49 5.05
C SER A 10 18.56 1.26 4.84
N THR A 11 17.52 0.60 4.30
CA THR A 11 16.21 1.24 4.11
C THR A 11 15.56 1.60 5.44
N ALA A 12 15.59 0.70 6.43
CA ALA A 12 15.07 0.99 7.77
C ALA A 12 15.79 2.18 8.42
N ALA A 13 17.12 2.20 8.37
CA ALA A 13 17.93 3.31 8.89
C ALA A 13 17.64 4.63 8.16
N GLY A 14 17.48 4.61 6.83
CA GLY A 14 17.13 5.79 6.04
C GLY A 14 15.75 6.36 6.42
N ILE A 15 14.77 5.49 6.65
CA ILE A 15 13.43 5.91 7.11
C ILE A 15 13.53 6.54 8.52
N ILE A 16 14.30 5.95 9.44
CA ILE A 16 14.47 6.47 10.80
C ILE A 16 15.17 7.84 10.78
N VAL A 17 16.26 7.99 10.01
CA VAL A 17 17.02 9.24 9.91
C VAL A 17 16.20 10.38 9.30
N SER A 18 15.43 10.11 8.25
CA SER A 18 14.58 11.12 7.61
C SER A 18 13.38 11.55 8.47
N ARG A 19 12.98 10.71 9.44
CA ARG A 19 11.87 10.97 10.38
C ARG A 19 12.31 11.54 11.73
N ALA A 20 13.61 11.63 12.01
CA ALA A 20 14.14 12.04 13.32
C ALA A 20 13.71 13.46 13.78
N ALA A 21 13.23 14.31 12.86
CA ALA A 21 12.73 15.66 13.13
C ALA A 21 11.20 15.79 13.10
N SER A 22 10.45 14.70 12.90
CA SER A 22 8.99 14.72 12.77
C SER A 22 8.30 14.40 14.11
N GLU A 23 7.24 15.14 14.47
CA GLU A 23 6.52 14.96 15.75
C GLU A 23 5.54 13.76 15.77
N GLY A 24 5.30 13.13 14.62
CA GLY A 24 4.28 12.08 14.43
C GLY A 24 4.73 10.66 14.79
N ASN A 25 3.75 9.77 15.04
CA ASN A 25 4.00 8.34 15.23
C ASN A 25 4.17 7.64 13.88
N LEU A 26 5.42 7.38 13.51
CA LEU A 26 5.79 6.72 12.25
C LEU A 26 5.03 5.41 12.02
N SER A 27 4.90 4.55 13.03
CA SER A 27 4.23 3.25 12.89
C SER A 27 2.76 3.40 12.52
N LYS A 28 2.07 4.39 13.11
CA LYS A 28 0.66 4.67 12.82
C LYS A 28 0.48 5.22 11.41
N GLU A 29 1.33 6.14 10.99
CA GLU A 29 1.31 6.69 9.64
C GLU A 29 1.63 5.64 8.59
N LEU A 30 2.64 4.80 8.83
CA LEU A 30 3.03 3.73 7.92
C LEU A 30 1.90 2.69 7.80
N THR A 31 1.26 2.34 8.90
CA THR A 31 0.08 1.44 8.88
C THR A 31 -1.07 2.07 8.09
N GLY A 32 -1.34 3.35 8.29
CA GLY A 32 -2.35 4.09 7.53
C GLY A 32 -2.03 4.15 6.02
N GLN A 33 -0.76 4.27 5.65
CA GLN A 33 -0.36 4.27 4.24
C GLN A 33 -0.38 2.88 3.61
N LEU A 34 0.03 1.84 4.34
CA LEU A 34 0.08 0.47 3.85
C LEU A 34 -1.32 -0.13 3.69
N LEU A 35 -2.24 0.14 4.63
CA LEU A 35 -3.58 -0.45 4.65
C LEU A 35 -4.67 0.51 4.15
N GLY A 36 -4.44 1.82 4.24
CA GLY A 36 -5.41 2.85 3.85
C GLY A 36 -5.21 3.38 2.43
N ASN A 37 -4.13 3.01 1.73
CA ASN A 37 -3.96 3.34 0.32
C ASN A 37 -3.97 2.07 -0.55
N PRO A 38 -4.96 1.90 -1.45
CA PRO A 38 -5.09 0.69 -2.25
C PRO A 38 -3.90 0.44 -3.17
N LYS A 39 -3.24 1.50 -3.66
CA LYS A 39 -2.04 1.38 -4.49
C LYS A 39 -0.87 0.78 -3.72
N THR A 40 -0.60 1.30 -2.52
CA THR A 40 0.45 0.75 -1.64
C THR A 40 0.15 -0.70 -1.24
N MET A 41 -1.10 -0.99 -0.88
CA MET A 41 -1.54 -2.33 -0.52
C MET A 41 -1.39 -3.31 -1.70
N GLY A 42 -1.73 -2.89 -2.93
CA GLY A 42 -1.57 -3.67 -4.15
C GLY A 42 -0.10 -4.00 -4.46
N ILE A 43 0.81 -3.03 -4.30
CA ILE A 43 2.26 -3.26 -4.46
C ILE A 43 2.76 -4.31 -3.47
N GLY A 44 2.33 -4.22 -2.20
CA GLY A 44 2.66 -5.21 -1.17
C GLY A 44 2.13 -6.61 -1.51
N ALA A 45 0.89 -6.70 -1.98
CA ALA A 45 0.28 -7.98 -2.37
C ALA A 45 1.02 -8.64 -3.53
N VAL A 46 1.45 -7.87 -4.53
CA VAL A 46 2.27 -8.36 -5.65
C VAL A 46 3.64 -8.83 -5.16
N PHE A 47 4.28 -8.10 -4.25
CA PHE A 47 5.55 -8.52 -3.66
C PHE A 47 5.43 -9.86 -2.91
N VAL A 48 4.38 -10.02 -2.09
CA VAL A 48 4.09 -11.29 -1.39
C VAL A 48 3.84 -12.44 -2.37
N PHE A 49 3.17 -12.19 -3.49
CA PHE A 49 3.00 -13.18 -4.55
C PHE A 49 4.33 -13.66 -5.13
N PHE A 50 5.21 -12.73 -5.49
CA PHE A 50 6.53 -13.07 -6.03
C PHE A 50 7.41 -13.80 -5.01
N LEU A 51 7.32 -13.46 -3.73
CA LEU A 51 7.98 -14.22 -2.67
C LEU A 51 7.49 -15.67 -2.62
N GLY A 52 6.19 -15.90 -2.80
CA GLY A 52 5.60 -17.25 -2.85
C GLY A 52 6.06 -18.11 -4.03
N LEU A 53 6.52 -17.48 -5.13
CA LEU A 53 7.08 -18.18 -6.29
C LEU A 53 8.52 -18.67 -6.07
N MET A 54 9.17 -18.26 -4.97
CA MET A 54 10.53 -18.67 -4.67
C MET A 54 10.58 -20.19 -4.41
N PRO A 55 11.47 -20.94 -5.09
CA PRO A 55 11.59 -22.37 -4.89
C PRO A 55 11.99 -22.69 -3.45
N GLY A 56 11.31 -23.67 -2.85
CA GLY A 56 11.50 -24.06 -1.45
C GLY A 56 10.48 -23.47 -0.47
N LEU A 57 9.60 -22.56 -0.91
CA LEU A 57 8.47 -22.09 -0.12
C LEU A 57 7.14 -22.70 -0.59
N PRO A 58 6.19 -22.98 0.32
CA PRO A 58 4.85 -23.43 -0.07
C PRO A 58 4.08 -22.28 -0.73
N PHE A 59 3.77 -22.39 -2.03
CA PHE A 59 3.11 -21.31 -2.79
C PHE A 59 1.71 -20.97 -2.26
N THR A 60 0.92 -21.98 -1.87
CA THR A 60 -0.49 -21.86 -1.48
C THR A 60 -0.76 -20.79 -0.42
N PRO A 61 -0.08 -20.75 0.75
CA PRO A 61 -0.31 -19.70 1.75
C PRO A 61 0.01 -18.29 1.24
N PHE A 62 1.09 -18.10 0.46
CA PHE A 62 1.44 -16.78 -0.08
C PHE A 62 0.44 -16.32 -1.13
N ALA A 63 -0.02 -17.24 -1.99
CA ALA A 63 -1.04 -16.95 -2.99
C ALA A 63 -2.37 -16.54 -2.34
N LEU A 64 -2.79 -17.20 -1.25
CA LEU A 64 -4.00 -16.83 -0.51
C LEU A 64 -3.90 -15.44 0.12
N VAL A 65 -2.79 -15.15 0.80
CA VAL A 65 -2.56 -13.85 1.42
C VAL A 65 -2.50 -12.74 0.36
N SER A 66 -1.74 -12.97 -0.72
CA SER A 66 -1.66 -12.02 -1.83
C SER A 66 -3.02 -11.78 -2.48
N GLY A 67 -3.78 -12.84 -2.77
CA GLY A 67 -5.12 -12.75 -3.33
C GLY A 67 -6.08 -11.96 -2.44
N PHE A 68 -6.01 -12.17 -1.12
CA PHE A 68 -6.81 -11.41 -0.16
C PHE A 68 -6.49 -9.91 -0.19
N PHE A 69 -5.21 -9.54 -0.17
CA PHE A 69 -4.81 -8.13 -0.21
C PHE A 69 -5.07 -7.48 -1.58
N LEU A 70 -4.90 -8.20 -2.69
CA LEU A 70 -5.28 -7.74 -4.03
C LEU A 70 -6.78 -7.49 -4.12
N PHE A 71 -7.60 -8.41 -3.59
CA PHE A 71 -9.04 -8.25 -3.55
C PHE A 71 -9.47 -7.02 -2.74
N MET A 72 -8.90 -6.83 -1.55
CA MET A 72 -9.17 -5.61 -0.77
C MET A 72 -8.71 -4.35 -1.50
N ALA A 73 -7.57 -4.39 -2.19
CA ALA A 73 -7.03 -3.23 -2.89
C ALA A 73 -7.92 -2.85 -4.07
N TYR A 74 -8.38 -3.84 -4.83
CA TYR A 74 -9.31 -3.65 -5.92
C TYR A 74 -10.64 -3.04 -5.46
N LYS A 75 -11.20 -3.56 -4.36
CA LYS A 75 -12.46 -3.03 -3.81
C LYS A 75 -12.31 -1.57 -3.33
N ASN A 76 -11.21 -1.26 -2.64
CA ASN A 76 -10.96 0.09 -2.13
C ASN A 76 -10.65 1.08 -3.26
N LEU A 77 -10.02 0.63 -4.35
CA LEU A 77 -9.75 1.48 -5.52
C LEU A 77 -11.04 1.90 -6.23
N ILE A 78 -12.00 0.99 -6.39
CA ILE A 78 -13.30 1.29 -6.99
C ILE A 78 -14.08 2.29 -6.12
N SER A 79 -14.03 2.12 -4.79
CA SER A 79 -14.65 3.05 -3.85
C SER A 79 -14.05 4.46 -3.93
N GLU A 80 -12.71 4.58 -4.01
CA GLU A 80 -12.05 5.90 -4.17
C GLU A 80 -12.36 6.55 -5.52
N GLU A 81 -12.58 5.76 -6.56
CA GLU A 81 -12.93 6.25 -7.90
C GLU A 81 -14.38 6.71 -7.94
N GLU A 82 -15.30 6.01 -7.28
CA GLU A 82 -16.70 6.44 -7.07
C GLU A 82 -16.77 7.76 -6.27
N ASP A 83 -16.05 7.85 -5.15
CA ASP A 83 -16.01 9.06 -4.32
C ASP A 83 -15.42 10.28 -5.07
N ARG A 84 -14.41 10.06 -5.92
CA ARG A 84 -13.82 11.12 -6.76
C ARG A 84 -14.77 11.58 -7.86
N VAL A 85 -15.45 10.65 -8.52
CA VAL A 85 -16.40 10.97 -9.59
C VAL A 85 -17.61 11.72 -9.03
N GLU A 86 -18.07 11.37 -7.83
CA GLU A 86 -19.18 12.06 -7.16
C GLU A 86 -18.77 13.48 -6.71
N ALA A 87 -17.55 13.66 -6.17
CA ALA A 87 -17.01 14.97 -5.82
C ALA A 87 -16.82 15.89 -7.04
N GLU A 88 -16.28 15.37 -8.15
CA GLU A 88 -16.15 16.12 -9.41
C GLU A 88 -17.53 16.48 -9.99
N ALA A 89 -18.53 15.60 -9.88
CA ALA A 89 -19.89 15.88 -10.32
C ALA A 89 -20.59 16.95 -9.45
N GLU A 90 -20.32 16.99 -8.14
CA GLU A 90 -20.82 18.04 -7.25
C GLU A 90 -20.18 19.41 -7.54
N GLU A 91 -18.86 19.43 -7.79
CA GLU A 91 -18.12 20.65 -8.15
C GLU A 91 -18.60 21.23 -9.49
N THR A 92 -18.84 20.37 -10.48
CA THR A 92 -19.36 20.79 -11.80
C THR A 92 -20.77 21.39 -11.69
N LYS A 93 -21.66 20.77 -10.90
CA LYS A 93 -23.01 21.29 -10.63
C LYS A 93 -22.99 22.62 -9.85
N ALA A 94 -22.05 22.79 -8.93
CA ALA A 94 -21.89 24.03 -8.18
C ALA A 94 -21.36 25.19 -9.04
N LEU A 95 -20.59 24.88 -10.09
CA LEU A 95 -20.10 25.86 -11.07
C LEU A 95 -21.18 26.27 -12.09
N GLU A 96 -22.06 25.35 -12.49
CA GLU A 96 -23.17 25.65 -13.41
C GLU A 96 -24.33 26.43 -12.76
N ALA A 97 -24.46 26.35 -11.43
CA ALA A 97 -25.51 27.04 -10.68
C ALA A 97 -25.20 28.53 -10.34
N LYS A 98 -24.05 29.04 -10.77
CA LYS A 98 -23.53 30.37 -10.44
C LYS A 98 -23.45 31.28 -11.66
#